data_AF-H9G3W4-F1
#
_entry.id   AF-H9G3W4-F1
#
_cell.length_a   1.000
_cell.length_b   1.000
_cell.length_c   1.000
_cell.angle_alpha   90.00
_cell.angle_beta   90.00
_cell.angle_gamma   90.00
#
_symmetry.space_group_name_H-M   'P 1'
#
loop_
_entity.id
_entity.type
_entity.pdbx_description
1 polymer ?
#
loop_
_entity_poly.entity_id
_entity_poly.type
_entity_poly.pdbx_seq_one_letter_code
_entity_poly.pdbx_strand_id
1 'polypeptide(L)'
;MRKAAGAAMAGAGAEVGAVLGGQGWPLSPEGGGGYDSAPLEPPEKARLRRNTTYIVLAVLLNEKSEVLVMQEAKRECYGAWYLPAGRMEPRETIVGAMRREVQEETGLQCQPVTLLAVEERGPGWIRFVFLAQPTGGTLKTLQEADGESLQAQWWDRKTPALKLRARDILPLMELALQYKASPGHPPVLPSELPCPWVGQRLLLVFAGSGGELWVLLAVAGGAPHLPVAASGLSPSELGERLLVGVHRLLRRCLPPPTQASARVRGLLGVQHLGKEPGQSDGVCFNVAATLEEAPGRPPKPSPPALRSPDFAWWKVEDGALRSRILQRLSQDSFVPVCS
;
A
#
# COMPACT_ATOMS: atom_id res chain seq x y z
N MET A 1 -12.58 -36.02 -2.64
CA MET A 1 -11.31 -35.37 -2.25
C MET A 1 -10.65 -34.56 -3.37
N ARG A 2 -10.31 -35.11 -4.55
CA ARG A 2 -9.65 -34.34 -5.64
C ARG A 2 -10.42 -33.12 -6.16
N LYS A 3 -11.75 -33.20 -6.29
CA LYS A 3 -12.60 -32.08 -6.76
C LYS A 3 -12.66 -30.91 -5.76
N ALA A 4 -12.63 -31.21 -4.45
CA ALA A 4 -12.62 -30.20 -3.38
C ALA A 4 -11.24 -29.51 -3.28
N ALA A 5 -10.15 -30.26 -3.43
CA ALA A 5 -8.81 -29.69 -3.52
C ALA A 5 -8.64 -28.78 -4.75
N GLY A 6 -9.19 -29.18 -5.90
CA GLY A 6 -9.18 -28.35 -7.11
C GLY A 6 -9.97 -27.03 -6.97
N ALA A 7 -11.14 -27.06 -6.32
CA ALA A 7 -11.93 -25.85 -6.06
C ALA A 7 -11.27 -24.91 -5.06
N ALA A 8 -10.65 -25.45 -4.00
CA ALA A 8 -9.90 -24.68 -3.02
C ALA A 8 -8.70 -23.94 -3.64
N MET A 9 -7.95 -24.60 -4.53
CA MET A 9 -6.85 -23.98 -5.27
C MET A 9 -7.33 -22.95 -6.31
N ALA A 10 -8.52 -23.13 -6.89
CA ALA A 10 -9.12 -22.12 -7.76
C ALA A 10 -9.40 -20.80 -7.02
N GLY A 11 -9.81 -20.88 -5.74
CA GLY A 11 -9.98 -19.70 -4.88
C GLY A 11 -8.67 -18.93 -4.65
N ALA A 12 -7.59 -19.65 -4.31
CA ALA A 12 -6.26 -19.05 -4.15
C ALA A 12 -5.75 -18.42 -5.46
N GLY A 13 -5.99 -19.07 -6.61
CA GLY A 13 -5.65 -18.51 -7.92
C GLY A 13 -6.40 -17.20 -8.24
N ALA A 14 -7.68 -17.12 -7.90
CA ALA A 14 -8.49 -15.92 -8.07
C ALA A 14 -7.98 -14.77 -7.17
N GLU A 15 -7.65 -15.06 -5.91
CA GLU A 15 -7.07 -14.09 -4.99
C GLU A 15 -5.73 -13.54 -5.51
N VAL A 16 -4.81 -14.42 -5.89
CA VAL A 16 -3.51 -14.01 -6.46
C VAL A 16 -3.73 -13.16 -7.72
N GLY A 17 -4.66 -13.56 -8.59
CA GLY A 17 -5.03 -12.81 -9.78
C GLY A 17 -5.55 -11.41 -9.49
N ALA A 18 -6.39 -11.25 -8.46
CA ALA A 18 -6.93 -9.97 -7.99
C ALA A 18 -5.84 -9.08 -7.39
N VAL A 19 -5.04 -9.63 -6.48
CA VAL A 19 -3.93 -8.92 -5.82
C VAL A 19 -2.89 -8.44 -6.83
N LEU A 20 -2.52 -9.26 -7.82
CA LEU A 20 -1.62 -8.84 -8.91
C LEU A 20 -2.16 -7.68 -9.75
N GLY A 21 -3.49 -7.57 -9.86
CA GLY A 21 -4.19 -6.48 -10.54
C GLY A 21 -4.42 -5.24 -9.65
N GLY A 22 -3.88 -5.23 -8.43
CA GLY A 22 -4.03 -4.13 -7.47
C GLY A 22 -5.35 -4.07 -6.72
N GLN A 23 -6.17 -5.13 -6.82
CA GLN A 23 -7.43 -5.24 -6.10
C GLN A 23 -7.22 -5.79 -4.68
N GLY A 24 -8.11 -5.41 -3.77
CA GLY A 24 -8.24 -6.04 -2.46
C GLY A 24 -8.88 -7.42 -2.53
N TRP A 25 -8.90 -8.11 -1.39
CA TRP A 25 -9.57 -9.41 -1.25
C TRP A 25 -10.22 -9.48 0.13
N PRO A 26 -11.43 -10.05 0.27
CA PRO A 26 -12.07 -10.18 1.58
C PRO A 26 -11.14 -10.85 2.61
N LEU A 27 -11.15 -10.34 3.84
CA LEU A 27 -10.48 -10.99 4.95
C LEU A 27 -11.38 -12.12 5.45
N SER A 28 -10.84 -13.34 5.57
CA SER A 28 -11.59 -14.50 6.04
C SER A 28 -11.93 -14.32 7.52
N PRO A 29 -13.22 -14.31 7.93
CA PRO A 29 -13.59 -14.16 9.34
C PRO A 29 -13.41 -15.47 10.13
N GLU A 30 -13.25 -16.61 9.46
CA GLU A 30 -13.08 -17.92 10.07
C GLU A 30 -11.64 -18.08 10.59
N GLY A 31 -11.47 -18.33 11.90
CA GLY A 31 -10.18 -18.76 12.46
C GLY A 31 -9.29 -17.73 13.18
N GLY A 32 -9.86 -16.70 13.84
CA GLY A 32 -9.09 -15.88 14.79
C GLY A 32 -8.84 -14.45 14.36
N GLY A 33 -9.89 -13.78 13.84
CA GLY A 33 -9.84 -12.36 13.53
C GLY A 33 -9.10 -12.05 12.23
N GLY A 34 -9.18 -12.89 11.20
CA GLY A 34 -8.79 -12.51 9.83
C GLY A 34 -7.31 -12.21 9.58
N TYR A 35 -6.40 -12.82 10.35
CA TYR A 35 -4.96 -12.81 10.14
C TYR A 35 -4.31 -14.15 10.51
N ASP A 36 -3.18 -14.47 9.89
CA ASP A 36 -2.38 -15.70 10.12
C ASP A 36 -1.13 -15.45 10.98
N SER A 37 -0.77 -14.18 11.18
CA SER A 37 0.33 -13.74 12.02
C SER A 37 -0.02 -12.41 12.69
N ALA A 38 0.20 -12.32 14.00
CA ALA A 38 -0.07 -11.14 14.81
C ALA A 38 1.03 -10.94 15.86
N PRO A 39 1.12 -9.76 16.49
CA PRO A 39 2.01 -9.55 17.63
C PRO A 39 1.62 -10.46 18.80
N LEU A 40 2.47 -10.51 19.85
CA LEU A 40 2.19 -11.29 21.05
C LEU A 40 0.92 -10.83 21.76
N GLU A 41 0.70 -9.52 21.79
CA GLU A 41 -0.57 -8.94 22.21
C GLU A 41 -1.51 -8.86 21.00
N PRO A 42 -2.82 -9.17 21.17
CA PRO A 42 -3.79 -9.07 20.09
C PRO A 42 -3.74 -7.68 19.43
N PRO A 43 -3.77 -7.61 18.08
CA PRO A 43 -3.69 -6.34 17.39
C PRO A 43 -4.92 -5.50 17.74
N GLU A 44 -4.68 -4.27 18.20
CA GLU A 44 -5.77 -3.32 18.41
C GLU A 44 -6.43 -2.96 17.08
N LYS A 45 -7.77 -2.78 17.12
CA LYS A 45 -8.47 -2.21 15.98
C LYS A 45 -7.96 -0.80 15.70
N ALA A 46 -7.72 -0.51 14.43
CA ALA A 46 -7.43 0.83 13.97
C ALA A 46 -8.64 1.73 14.27
N ARG A 47 -8.38 2.94 14.73
CA ARG A 47 -9.34 3.98 15.00
C ARG A 47 -8.74 5.31 14.57
N LEU A 48 -9.30 5.86 13.49
CA LEU A 48 -8.86 7.15 12.95
C LEU A 48 -8.90 8.22 14.04
N ARG A 49 -7.86 9.06 14.09
CA ARG A 49 -7.68 10.15 15.07
C ARG A 49 -7.52 9.70 16.53
N ARG A 50 -7.46 8.39 16.81
CA ARG A 50 -7.21 7.86 18.16
C ARG A 50 -5.87 7.13 18.26
N ASN A 51 -5.72 6.03 17.54
CA ASN A 51 -4.48 5.23 17.54
C ASN A 51 -3.84 5.12 16.14
N THR A 52 -4.49 5.69 15.11
CA THR A 52 -3.92 5.82 13.78
C THR A 52 -4.27 7.16 13.15
N THR A 53 -3.36 7.70 12.34
CA THR A 53 -3.45 8.94 11.59
C THR A 53 -3.12 8.63 10.14
N TYR A 54 -4.11 8.82 9.27
CA TYR A 54 -3.90 8.72 7.83
C TYR A 54 -3.89 10.11 7.21
N ILE A 55 -2.88 10.36 6.38
CA ILE A 55 -2.72 11.57 5.59
C ILE A 55 -2.92 11.21 4.13
N VAL A 56 -3.61 12.06 3.39
CA VAL A 56 -3.63 12.02 1.94
C VAL A 56 -2.85 13.20 1.41
N LEU A 57 -2.13 13.01 0.32
CA LEU A 57 -1.41 14.06 -0.39
C LEU A 57 -1.60 13.85 -1.88
N ALA A 58 -1.94 14.90 -2.60
CA ALA A 58 -2.19 14.86 -4.04
C ALA A 58 -1.12 15.64 -4.81
N VAL A 59 -0.54 15.00 -5.82
CA VAL A 59 0.25 15.67 -6.85
C VAL A 59 -0.63 15.77 -8.10
N LEU A 60 -1.02 16.99 -8.45
CA LEU A 60 -1.71 17.25 -9.71
C LEU A 60 -0.74 17.89 -10.69
N LEU A 61 -0.76 17.43 -11.93
CA LEU A 61 0.04 17.96 -13.03
C LEU A 61 -0.88 18.52 -14.11
N ASN A 62 -0.62 19.75 -14.56
CA ASN A 62 -1.30 20.26 -15.75
C ASN A 62 -0.61 19.77 -17.04
N GLU A 63 -1.11 20.24 -18.19
CA GLU A 63 -0.57 19.87 -19.51
C GLU A 63 0.90 20.29 -19.67
N LYS A 64 1.30 21.41 -19.05
CA LYS A 64 2.69 21.92 -19.05
C LYS A 64 3.60 21.21 -18.04
N SER A 65 3.08 20.22 -17.31
CA SER A 65 3.80 19.54 -16.22
C SER A 65 4.24 20.47 -15.09
N GLU A 66 3.46 21.53 -14.88
CA GLU A 66 3.49 22.33 -13.66
C GLU A 66 2.68 21.60 -12.58
N VAL A 67 3.10 21.74 -11.32
CA VAL A 67 2.52 21.06 -10.17
C VAL A 67 1.56 22.01 -9.46
N LEU A 68 0.39 21.51 -9.08
CA LEU A 68 -0.53 22.26 -8.22
C LEU A 68 0.03 22.36 -6.79
N VAL A 69 0.14 23.58 -6.28
CA VAL A 69 0.52 23.86 -4.90
C VAL A 69 -0.48 24.81 -4.26
N MET A 70 -0.66 24.68 -2.96
CA MET A 70 -1.49 25.56 -2.13
C MET A 70 -0.62 26.37 -1.17
N GLN A 71 -1.11 27.52 -0.74
CA GLN A 71 -0.46 28.37 0.26
C GLN A 71 -1.16 28.24 1.61
N GLU A 72 -0.41 27.88 2.63
CA GLU A 72 -0.89 27.55 3.98
C GLU A 72 -1.51 28.74 4.71
N ALA A 73 -2.69 28.55 5.28
CA ALA A 73 -3.36 29.49 6.18
C ALA A 73 -3.10 29.20 7.68
N LYS A 74 -2.51 28.04 8.01
CA LYS A 74 -2.21 27.63 9.38
C LYS A 74 -1.09 28.47 9.98
N ARG A 75 -1.26 28.91 11.23
CA ARG A 75 -0.36 29.89 11.90
C ARG A 75 1.10 29.43 11.94
N GLU A 76 1.37 28.13 12.10
CA GLU A 76 2.72 27.58 12.26
C GLU A 76 3.53 27.62 10.95
N CYS A 77 2.84 27.60 9.80
CA CYS A 77 3.43 27.59 8.47
C CYS A 77 2.80 28.64 7.54
N TYR A 78 2.24 29.71 8.11
CA TYR A 78 1.46 30.70 7.37
C TYR A 78 2.23 31.27 6.19
N GLY A 79 1.61 31.28 5.01
CA GLY A 79 2.19 31.79 3.78
C GLY A 79 3.23 30.88 3.13
N ALA A 80 3.59 29.74 3.73
CA ALA A 80 4.42 28.72 3.09
C ALA A 80 3.61 27.91 2.07
N TRP A 81 4.28 27.30 1.11
CA TRP A 81 3.66 26.53 0.04
C TRP A 81 3.83 25.03 0.24
N TYR A 82 2.80 24.26 -0.10
CA TYR A 82 2.83 22.80 -0.02
C TYR A 82 1.97 22.16 -1.12
N LEU A 83 2.06 20.84 -1.25
CA LEU A 83 1.09 20.08 -2.04
C LEU A 83 -0.23 19.99 -1.28
N PRO A 84 -1.39 19.91 -1.97
CA PRO A 84 -2.67 19.69 -1.31
C PRO A 84 -2.63 18.41 -0.49
N ALA A 85 -2.84 18.52 0.82
CA ALA A 85 -2.66 17.43 1.75
C ALA A 85 -3.32 17.66 3.10
N GLY A 86 -4.01 16.65 3.59
CA GLY A 86 -4.59 16.70 4.92
C GLY A 86 -4.95 15.34 5.51
N ARG A 87 -5.60 15.42 6.68
CA ARG A 87 -5.88 14.26 7.51
C ARG A 87 -7.19 13.64 7.07
N MET A 88 -7.23 12.32 7.02
CA MET A 88 -8.50 11.63 6.89
C MET A 88 -9.43 11.92 8.08
N GLU A 89 -10.70 12.06 7.76
CA GLU A 89 -11.81 12.19 8.67
C GLU A 89 -12.46 10.81 8.90
N PRO A 90 -13.15 10.60 10.03
CA PRO A 90 -14.00 9.43 10.17
C PRO A 90 -15.11 9.42 9.10
N ARG A 91 -15.50 8.23 8.62
CA ARG A 91 -16.58 8.00 7.65
C ARG A 91 -16.27 8.38 6.19
N GLU A 92 -15.01 8.61 5.84
CA GLU A 92 -14.60 8.79 4.44
C GLU A 92 -13.61 7.71 3.98
N THR A 93 -13.51 7.53 2.66
CA THR A 93 -12.52 6.63 2.04
C THR A 93 -11.22 7.41 1.80
N ILE A 94 -10.10 6.71 1.57
CA ILE A 94 -8.81 7.36 1.23
C ILE A 94 -8.97 8.27 0.00
N VAL A 95 -9.69 7.81 -1.04
CA VAL A 95 -9.93 8.62 -2.25
C VAL A 95 -10.89 9.78 -1.95
N GLY A 96 -11.91 9.56 -1.12
CA GLY A 96 -12.83 10.61 -0.67
C GLY A 96 -12.09 11.75 0.02
N ALA A 97 -11.22 11.40 0.98
CA ALA A 97 -10.35 12.35 1.67
C ALA A 97 -9.49 13.15 0.69
N MET A 98 -8.82 12.47 -0.25
CA MET A 98 -7.96 13.14 -1.23
C MET A 98 -8.72 14.17 -2.06
N ARG A 99 -9.93 13.82 -2.54
CA ARG A 99 -10.77 14.75 -3.30
C ARG A 99 -11.23 15.94 -2.46
N ARG A 100 -11.64 15.70 -1.21
CA ARG A 100 -12.07 16.74 -0.28
C ARG A 100 -10.94 17.75 -0.01
N GLU A 101 -9.76 17.25 0.37
CA GLU A 101 -8.59 18.10 0.66
C GLU A 101 -8.19 18.94 -0.56
N VAL A 102 -8.14 18.34 -1.76
CA VAL A 102 -7.84 19.10 -2.99
C VAL A 102 -8.89 20.19 -3.25
N GLN A 103 -10.18 19.89 -3.05
CA GLN A 103 -11.25 20.86 -3.25
C GLN A 103 -11.20 22.00 -2.25
N GLU A 104 -11.06 21.70 -0.95
CA GLU A 104 -11.01 22.68 0.14
C GLU A 104 -9.81 23.63 0.00
N GLU A 105 -8.63 23.07 -0.30
CA GLU A 105 -7.37 23.80 -0.32
C GLU A 105 -7.10 24.51 -1.65
N THR A 106 -7.71 24.08 -2.76
CA THR A 106 -7.37 24.60 -4.10
C THR A 106 -8.56 25.02 -4.96
N GLY A 107 -9.79 24.72 -4.55
CA GLY A 107 -11.00 24.98 -5.33
C GLY A 107 -11.20 24.04 -6.53
N LEU A 108 -10.24 23.16 -6.82
CA LEU A 108 -10.31 22.22 -7.93
C LEU A 108 -10.95 20.89 -7.52
N GLN A 109 -11.69 20.30 -8.45
CA GLN A 109 -12.14 18.91 -8.35
C GLN A 109 -11.13 18.01 -9.06
N CYS A 110 -10.93 16.79 -8.57
CA CYS A 110 -9.96 15.88 -9.15
C CYS A 110 -10.37 14.41 -9.11
N GLN A 111 -9.68 13.60 -9.90
CA GLN A 111 -9.77 12.14 -9.89
C GLN A 111 -8.37 11.53 -9.69
N PRO A 112 -8.22 10.49 -8.86
CA PRO A 112 -6.93 9.83 -8.72
C PRO A 112 -6.59 9.06 -9.99
N VAL A 113 -5.33 9.14 -10.40
CA VAL A 113 -4.75 8.33 -11.48
C VAL A 113 -4.12 7.07 -10.90
N THR A 114 -3.29 7.21 -9.85
CA THR A 114 -2.68 6.10 -9.14
C THR A 114 -2.18 6.54 -7.76
N LEU A 115 -2.00 5.60 -6.84
CA LEU A 115 -1.10 5.75 -5.71
C LEU A 115 0.35 5.75 -6.23
N LEU A 116 1.12 6.80 -5.91
CA LEU A 116 2.53 6.95 -6.27
C LEU A 116 3.45 6.38 -5.20
N ALA A 117 3.08 6.51 -3.93
CA ALA A 117 3.86 6.03 -2.80
C ALA A 117 2.97 5.89 -1.56
N VAL A 118 3.41 5.06 -0.62
CA VAL A 118 2.93 5.05 0.76
C VAL A 118 4.11 5.38 1.66
N GLU A 119 3.96 6.40 2.50
CA GLU A 119 4.96 6.71 3.51
C GLU A 119 4.46 6.29 4.90
N GLU A 120 5.35 5.80 5.74
CA GLU A 120 5.06 5.49 7.14
C GLU A 120 6.01 6.27 8.04
N ARG A 121 5.47 7.05 9.00
CA ARG A 121 6.30 7.85 9.93
C ARG A 121 5.96 7.54 11.38
N GLY A 122 6.68 6.58 11.95
CA GLY A 122 6.45 6.16 13.33
C GLY A 122 5.13 5.37 13.50
N PRO A 123 4.73 5.09 14.75
CA PRO A 123 3.60 4.22 15.02
C PRO A 123 2.28 4.85 14.60
N GLY A 124 1.60 4.23 13.64
CA GLY A 124 0.23 4.56 13.27
C GLY A 124 0.07 5.81 12.40
N TRP A 125 1.15 6.40 11.86
CA TRP A 125 1.05 7.49 10.89
C TRP A 125 1.39 6.99 9.49
N ILE A 126 0.44 7.12 8.56
CA ILE A 126 0.60 6.65 7.18
C ILE A 126 0.16 7.77 6.23
N ARG A 127 0.96 8.07 5.21
CA ARG A 127 0.62 9.03 4.14
C ARG A 127 0.46 8.33 2.80
N PHE A 128 -0.70 8.50 2.18
CA PHE A 128 -1.03 8.04 0.85
C PHE A 128 -0.78 9.15 -0.17
N VAL A 129 0.20 8.97 -1.04
CA VAL A 129 0.59 9.95 -2.05
C VAL A 129 -0.05 9.57 -3.38
N PHE A 130 -0.91 10.43 -3.93
CA PHE A 130 -1.60 10.20 -5.20
C PHE A 130 -1.04 11.06 -6.32
N LEU A 131 -0.96 10.47 -7.52
CA LEU A 131 -1.07 11.24 -8.75
C LEU A 131 -2.56 11.45 -9.01
N ALA A 132 -2.98 12.68 -9.26
CA ALA A 132 -4.36 13.00 -9.58
C ALA A 132 -4.43 13.93 -10.81
N GLN A 133 -5.59 13.92 -11.48
CA GLN A 133 -5.89 14.80 -12.59
C GLN A 133 -7.04 15.75 -12.22
N PRO A 134 -6.96 17.04 -12.60
CA PRO A 134 -8.08 17.96 -12.41
C PRO A 134 -9.24 17.56 -13.33
N THR A 135 -10.47 17.65 -12.84
CA THR A 135 -11.69 17.32 -13.58
C THR A 135 -12.75 18.40 -13.55
N GLY A 136 -12.48 19.52 -12.88
CA GLY A 136 -13.41 20.65 -12.77
C GLY A 136 -13.03 21.58 -11.62
N GLY A 137 -13.96 22.45 -11.25
CA GLY A 137 -13.74 23.48 -10.23
C GLY A 137 -13.05 24.73 -10.77
N THR A 138 -12.68 25.63 -9.87
CA THR A 138 -11.99 26.88 -10.20
C THR A 138 -10.84 27.07 -9.23
N LEU A 139 -9.68 27.45 -9.74
CA LEU A 139 -8.48 27.59 -8.94
C LEU A 139 -8.66 28.70 -7.90
N LYS A 140 -8.54 28.33 -6.62
CA LYS A 140 -8.75 29.21 -5.48
C LYS A 140 -7.75 30.37 -5.46
N THR A 141 -8.28 31.58 -5.40
CA THR A 141 -7.52 32.83 -5.39
C THR A 141 -7.44 33.42 -3.97
N LEU A 142 -6.62 34.45 -3.79
CA LEU A 142 -6.54 35.19 -2.52
C LEU A 142 -7.87 35.80 -2.06
N GLN A 143 -8.82 36.03 -2.96
CA GLN A 143 -10.15 36.55 -2.60
C GLN A 143 -11.00 35.50 -1.88
N GLU A 144 -10.66 34.23 -2.06
CA GLU A 144 -11.34 33.07 -1.48
C GLU A 144 -10.54 32.49 -0.29
N ALA A 145 -9.56 33.23 0.23
CA ALA A 145 -8.74 32.82 1.35
C ALA A 145 -9.59 32.52 2.60
N ASP A 146 -9.33 31.39 3.23
CA ASP A 146 -10.05 30.93 4.42
C ASP A 146 -9.11 30.16 5.37
N GLY A 147 -9.69 29.41 6.31
CA GLY A 147 -8.92 28.60 7.27
C GLY A 147 -8.19 27.39 6.67
N GLU A 148 -8.58 26.95 5.46
CA GLU A 148 -7.98 25.81 4.78
C GLU A 148 -6.73 26.24 4.03
N SER A 149 -6.83 27.32 3.25
CA SER A 149 -5.70 27.84 2.45
C SER A 149 -5.92 29.29 2.02
N LEU A 150 -4.82 29.97 1.71
CA LEU A 150 -4.85 31.36 1.21
C LEU A 150 -5.14 31.42 -0.30
N GLN A 151 -4.56 30.50 -1.07
CA GLN A 151 -4.70 30.42 -2.53
C GLN A 151 -4.04 29.13 -3.04
N ALA A 152 -4.22 28.83 -4.33
CA ALA A 152 -3.50 27.79 -5.04
C ALA A 152 -2.94 28.28 -6.38
N GLN A 153 -1.86 27.67 -6.84
CA GLN A 153 -1.26 27.98 -8.14
C GLN A 153 -0.61 26.77 -8.80
N TRP A 154 -0.48 26.83 -10.12
CA TRP A 154 0.38 25.92 -10.88
C TRP A 154 1.82 26.43 -10.82
N TRP A 155 2.75 25.54 -10.47
CA TRP A 155 4.15 25.89 -10.25
C TRP A 155 5.08 24.99 -11.07
N ASP A 156 5.97 25.60 -11.86
CA ASP A 156 6.97 24.91 -12.68
C ASP A 156 8.14 24.33 -11.88
N ARG A 157 8.12 24.49 -10.54
CA ARG A 157 9.17 24.11 -9.57
C ARG A 157 10.43 24.98 -9.62
N LYS A 158 10.39 26.11 -10.34
CA LYS A 158 11.52 27.04 -10.52
C LYS A 158 11.13 28.49 -10.22
N THR A 159 10.07 28.99 -10.86
CA THR A 159 9.67 30.40 -10.85
C THR A 159 8.19 30.57 -10.53
N PRO A 160 7.81 31.42 -9.55
CA PRO A 160 8.70 32.08 -8.61
C PRO A 160 9.33 31.09 -7.62
N ALA A 161 10.38 31.52 -6.92
CA ALA A 161 10.94 30.76 -5.82
C ALA A 161 9.94 30.77 -4.65
N LEU A 162 9.30 29.63 -4.38
CA LEU A 162 8.33 29.49 -3.31
C LEU A 162 9.02 29.09 -2.00
N LYS A 163 8.59 29.72 -0.90
CA LYS A 163 8.95 29.27 0.46
C LYS A 163 8.14 28.01 0.78
N LEU A 164 8.73 26.84 0.60
CA LEU A 164 8.07 25.57 0.88
C LEU A 164 7.90 25.34 2.39
N ARG A 165 6.76 24.80 2.80
CA ARG A 165 6.50 24.35 4.18
C ARG A 165 7.48 23.26 4.60
N ALA A 166 7.69 22.27 3.73
CA ALA A 166 8.68 21.22 3.88
C ALA A 166 9.16 20.77 2.49
N ARG A 167 10.41 20.28 2.42
CA ARG A 167 11.05 19.86 1.16
C ARG A 167 10.80 18.38 0.81
N ASP A 168 10.08 17.66 1.66
CA ASP A 168 9.74 16.25 1.47
C ASP A 168 8.80 16.00 0.28
N ILE A 169 8.14 17.05 -0.22
CA ILE A 169 7.30 16.99 -1.43
C ILE A 169 8.11 16.94 -2.73
N LEU A 170 9.39 17.34 -2.73
CA LEU A 170 10.18 17.41 -3.96
C LEU A 170 10.39 16.02 -4.60
N PRO A 171 10.78 14.96 -3.86
CA PRO A 171 10.82 13.61 -4.41
C PRO A 171 9.44 13.11 -4.87
N LEU A 172 8.35 13.50 -4.21
CA LEU A 172 7.00 13.09 -4.58
C LEU A 172 6.53 13.73 -5.91
N MET A 173 6.89 14.99 -6.14
CA MET A 173 6.68 15.66 -7.42
C MET A 173 7.46 14.97 -8.54
N GLU A 174 8.70 14.55 -8.26
CA GLU A 174 9.53 13.84 -9.23
C GLU A 174 8.93 12.46 -9.56
N LEU A 175 8.45 11.71 -8.57
CA LEU A 175 7.71 10.45 -8.79
C LEU A 175 6.51 10.65 -9.72
N ALA A 176 5.74 11.72 -9.53
CA ALA A 176 4.59 12.02 -10.37
C ALA A 176 4.97 12.30 -11.82
N LEU A 177 6.05 13.05 -12.04
CA LEU A 177 6.56 13.38 -13.38
C LEU A 177 7.13 12.16 -14.09
N GLN A 178 7.89 11.33 -13.36
CA GLN A 178 8.41 10.07 -13.86
C GLN A 178 7.27 9.13 -14.24
N TYR A 179 6.25 8.99 -13.38
CA TYR A 179 5.09 8.16 -13.68
C TYR A 179 4.32 8.67 -14.90
N LYS A 180 4.13 10.00 -15.05
CA LYS A 180 3.48 10.60 -16.23
C LYS A 180 4.27 10.32 -17.52
N ALA A 181 5.59 10.30 -17.47
CA ALA A 181 6.45 10.05 -18.63
C ALA A 181 6.57 8.55 -18.97
N SER A 182 6.73 7.71 -17.95
CA SER A 182 6.92 6.27 -18.08
C SER A 182 6.44 5.58 -16.80
N PRO A 183 5.18 5.11 -16.75
CA PRO A 183 4.61 4.46 -15.58
C PRO A 183 5.47 3.26 -15.11
N GLY A 184 6.01 3.34 -13.89
CA GLY A 184 6.78 2.24 -13.28
C GLY A 184 5.91 1.07 -12.82
N HIS A 185 4.62 1.31 -12.60
CA HIS A 185 3.64 0.30 -12.23
C HIS A 185 2.28 0.57 -12.88
N PRO A 186 1.40 -0.44 -13.01
CA PRO A 186 0.03 -0.21 -13.44
C PRO A 186 -0.68 0.71 -12.44
N PRO A 187 -1.76 1.40 -12.85
CA PRO A 187 -2.57 2.19 -11.93
C PRO A 187 -3.06 1.35 -10.74
N VAL A 188 -2.76 1.80 -9.54
CA VAL A 188 -3.18 1.17 -8.28
C VAL A 188 -4.00 2.18 -7.50
N LEU A 189 -5.25 1.85 -7.18
CA LEU A 189 -6.14 2.65 -6.35
C LEU A 189 -6.63 1.84 -5.14
N PRO A 190 -6.92 2.49 -4.01
CA PRO A 190 -7.49 1.79 -2.86
C PRO A 190 -8.79 1.05 -3.21
N SER A 191 -8.86 -0.23 -2.84
CA SER A 191 -10.08 -1.03 -2.92
C SER A 191 -10.95 -0.81 -1.68
N GLU A 192 -12.23 -0.48 -1.89
CA GLU A 192 -13.21 -0.25 -0.83
C GLU A 192 -13.69 -1.57 -0.19
N LEU A 193 -12.84 -2.18 0.63
CA LEU A 193 -13.14 -3.37 1.41
C LEU A 193 -12.81 -3.14 2.89
N PRO A 194 -13.63 -3.65 3.82
CA PRO A 194 -13.43 -3.42 5.25
C PRO A 194 -12.12 -4.05 5.72
N CYS A 195 -11.41 -3.32 6.59
CA CYS A 195 -10.26 -3.82 7.32
C CYS A 195 -10.28 -3.20 8.73
N PRO A 196 -10.33 -3.98 9.80
CA PRO A 196 -10.38 -3.46 11.19
C PRO A 196 -9.02 -3.14 11.81
N TRP A 197 -7.90 -3.65 11.28
CA TRP A 197 -6.53 -3.40 11.79
C TRP A 197 -5.62 -2.91 10.66
N VAL A 198 -4.43 -2.45 11.00
CA VAL A 198 -3.38 -2.23 10.00
C VAL A 198 -2.67 -3.57 9.77
N GLY A 199 -2.48 -3.99 8.53
CA GLY A 199 -1.83 -5.27 8.23
C GLY A 199 -1.40 -5.43 6.78
N GLN A 200 -0.78 -6.57 6.48
CA GLN A 200 -0.22 -6.91 5.17
C GLN A 200 -0.74 -8.27 4.69
N ARG A 201 -1.25 -8.34 3.46
CA ARG A 201 -1.50 -9.59 2.74
C ARG A 201 -0.27 -9.88 1.88
N LEU A 202 0.39 -11.01 2.11
CA LEU A 202 1.69 -11.30 1.53
C LEU A 202 1.58 -12.24 0.32
N LEU A 203 1.95 -11.73 -0.85
CA LEU A 203 2.33 -12.56 -2.00
C LEU A 203 3.81 -12.91 -1.89
N LEU A 204 4.14 -14.00 -1.20
CA LEU A 204 5.51 -14.51 -1.11
C LEU A 204 5.76 -15.53 -2.22
N VAL A 205 6.73 -15.24 -3.08
CA VAL A 205 7.06 -16.05 -4.26
C VAL A 205 8.43 -16.69 -4.09
N PHE A 206 8.52 -17.98 -4.43
CA PHE A 206 9.79 -18.68 -4.65
C PHE A 206 9.87 -19.13 -6.12
N ALA A 207 10.94 -18.75 -6.80
CA ALA A 207 11.23 -19.19 -8.17
C ALA A 207 12.28 -20.30 -8.13
N GLY A 208 11.91 -21.48 -8.62
CA GLY A 208 12.81 -22.63 -8.73
C GLY A 208 13.74 -22.52 -9.93
N SER A 209 14.89 -23.21 -9.87
CA SER A 209 15.86 -23.25 -10.98
C SER A 209 15.34 -23.89 -12.27
N GLY A 210 14.29 -24.72 -12.19
CA GLY A 210 13.62 -25.33 -13.35
C GLY A 210 12.51 -24.47 -13.98
N GLY A 211 12.34 -23.21 -13.54
CA GLY A 211 11.29 -22.32 -14.02
C GLY A 211 9.92 -22.53 -13.35
N GLU A 212 9.84 -23.42 -12.35
CA GLU A 212 8.69 -23.51 -11.47
C GLU A 212 8.54 -22.26 -10.62
N LEU A 213 7.29 -21.91 -10.33
CA LEU A 213 6.94 -20.81 -9.46
C LEU A 213 6.03 -21.31 -8.34
N TRP A 214 6.36 -20.93 -7.12
CA TRP A 214 5.65 -21.33 -5.91
C TRP A 214 5.18 -20.10 -5.15
N VAL A 215 3.96 -20.16 -4.64
CA VAL A 215 3.37 -19.11 -3.79
C VAL A 215 3.09 -19.71 -2.41
N LEU A 216 3.45 -18.99 -1.35
CA LEU A 216 3.10 -19.38 0.01
C LEU A 216 1.61 -19.09 0.25
N LEU A 217 0.88 -20.09 0.73
CA LEU A 217 -0.52 -19.97 1.14
C LEU A 217 -0.67 -20.29 2.63
N ALA A 218 -1.58 -19.59 3.29
CA ALA A 218 -2.16 -20.02 4.55
C ALA A 218 -3.25 -21.05 4.26
N VAL A 219 -3.23 -22.17 4.97
CA VAL A 219 -4.14 -23.31 4.80
C VAL A 219 -4.82 -23.74 6.10
N ALA A 220 -4.45 -23.14 7.23
CA ALA A 220 -5.17 -23.31 8.49
C ALA A 220 -6.52 -22.58 8.46
N GLY A 221 -7.53 -23.17 9.11
CA GLY A 221 -8.76 -22.46 9.45
C GLY A 221 -9.74 -22.19 8.32
N GLY A 222 -9.53 -22.71 7.09
CA GLY A 222 -10.50 -22.56 6.00
C GLY A 222 -9.93 -22.80 4.60
N ALA A 223 -10.48 -22.09 3.62
CA ALA A 223 -9.99 -22.13 2.25
C ALA A 223 -8.56 -21.53 2.16
N PRO A 224 -7.66 -22.14 1.36
CA PRO A 224 -6.32 -21.61 1.13
C PRO A 224 -6.34 -20.18 0.61
N HIS A 225 -5.53 -19.31 1.20
CA HIS A 225 -5.48 -17.88 0.85
C HIS A 225 -4.06 -17.32 1.02
N LEU A 226 -3.81 -16.10 0.54
CA LEU A 226 -2.54 -15.42 0.79
C LEU A 226 -2.41 -15.05 2.28
N PRO A 227 -1.29 -15.39 2.93
CA PRO A 227 -1.10 -15.10 4.34
C PRO A 227 -1.28 -13.63 4.69
N VAL A 228 -2.02 -13.33 5.75
CA VAL A 228 -2.25 -12.00 6.27
C VAL A 228 -1.53 -11.80 7.61
N ALA A 229 -0.71 -10.78 7.71
CA ALA A 229 -0.04 -10.37 8.94
C ALA A 229 -0.68 -9.09 9.49
N ALA A 230 -1.14 -9.10 10.74
CA ALA A 230 -1.58 -7.90 11.45
C ALA A 230 -0.38 -7.17 12.08
N SER A 231 -0.37 -5.84 12.00
CA SER A 231 0.62 -4.99 12.66
C SER A 231 0.15 -4.61 14.06
N GLY A 232 1.10 -4.53 15.00
CA GLY A 232 0.87 -3.92 16.30
C GLY A 232 0.92 -2.39 16.17
N LEU A 233 0.08 -1.69 16.92
CA LEU A 233 0.12 -0.22 17.01
C LEU A 233 1.05 0.26 18.14
N SER A 234 1.65 -0.64 18.92
CA SER A 234 2.47 -0.32 20.09
C SER A 234 3.88 0.16 19.72
N PRO A 235 4.42 1.23 20.34
CA PRO A 235 5.76 1.75 20.03
C PRO A 235 6.94 0.78 20.22
N SER A 236 6.77 -0.37 20.88
CA SER A 236 7.85 -1.28 21.30
C SER A 236 8.48 -2.14 20.19
N GLU A 237 7.90 -2.20 18.99
CA GLU A 237 8.49 -2.89 17.84
C GLU A 237 9.41 -1.92 17.05
N LEU A 238 10.73 -2.11 17.12
CA LEU A 238 11.76 -1.28 16.46
C LEU A 238 11.77 -1.49 14.92
N GLY A 239 11.70 -0.43 14.12
CA GLY A 239 11.88 -0.44 12.65
C GLY A 239 10.69 0.08 11.83
N GLU A 240 10.87 0.20 10.51
CA GLU A 240 9.83 0.53 9.51
C GLU A 240 8.72 -0.55 9.57
N ARG A 241 7.53 -0.19 10.09
CA ARG A 241 6.57 -1.16 10.69
C ARG A 241 5.66 -1.82 9.68
N LEU A 242 5.44 -1.20 8.53
CA LEU A 242 4.60 -1.75 7.46
C LEU A 242 5.10 -3.12 7.00
N LEU A 243 6.38 -3.45 7.22
CA LEU A 243 6.98 -4.71 6.81
C LEU A 243 7.41 -5.61 7.99
N VAL A 244 7.32 -5.15 9.25
CA VAL A 244 7.58 -5.99 10.43
C VAL A 244 6.64 -7.20 10.47
N GLY A 245 5.38 -7.02 10.09
CA GLY A 245 4.43 -8.12 9.96
C GLY A 245 4.90 -9.21 8.98
N VAL A 246 5.52 -8.81 7.87
CA VAL A 246 6.12 -9.73 6.88
C VAL A 246 7.26 -10.51 7.52
N HIS A 247 8.20 -9.85 8.21
CA HIS A 247 9.29 -10.54 8.91
C HIS A 247 8.79 -11.50 9.99
N ARG A 248 7.75 -11.11 10.75
CA ARG A 248 7.13 -11.96 11.77
C ARG A 248 6.47 -13.19 11.16
N LEU A 249 5.70 -12.99 10.10
CA LEU A 249 5.07 -14.08 9.34
C LEU A 249 6.14 -15.04 8.78
N LEU A 250 7.20 -14.52 8.17
CA LEU A 250 8.29 -15.35 7.65
C LEU A 250 8.96 -16.18 8.75
N ARG A 251 9.21 -15.60 9.93
CA ARG A 251 9.72 -16.35 11.09
C ARG A 251 8.76 -17.45 11.54
N ARG A 252 7.44 -17.27 11.41
CA ARG A 252 6.43 -18.30 11.70
C ARG A 252 6.41 -19.41 10.65
N CYS A 253 6.67 -19.09 9.38
CA CYS A 253 6.59 -20.04 8.27
C CYS A 253 7.89 -20.81 8.04
N LEU A 254 9.06 -20.20 8.27
CA LEU A 254 10.36 -20.72 7.87
C LEU A 254 11.26 -21.07 9.08
N PRO A 255 12.00 -22.21 9.06
CA PRO A 255 12.80 -22.67 10.20
C PRO A 255 14.14 -21.91 10.36
N PRO A 256 14.50 -21.39 11.56
CA PRO A 256 15.83 -20.84 11.78
C PRO A 256 16.91 -21.95 11.91
N PRO A 257 18.13 -21.76 11.38
CA PRO A 257 18.57 -20.66 10.52
C PRO A 257 18.15 -20.92 9.07
N THR A 258 17.22 -20.13 8.52
CA THR A 258 16.93 -20.21 7.09
C THR A 258 18.05 -19.55 6.31
N GLN A 259 18.64 -20.30 5.39
CA GLN A 259 19.65 -19.82 4.44
C GLN A 259 19.05 -18.94 3.32
N ALA A 260 17.74 -18.71 3.35
CA ALA A 260 17.00 -17.86 2.44
C ALA A 260 16.48 -16.63 3.18
N SER A 261 16.58 -15.47 2.54
CA SER A 261 16.04 -14.20 3.02
C SER A 261 14.91 -13.75 2.12
N ALA A 262 13.82 -13.26 2.70
CA ALA A 262 12.79 -12.62 1.89
C ALA A 262 13.19 -11.18 1.58
N ARG A 263 13.06 -10.81 0.31
CA ARG A 263 13.18 -9.44 -0.18
C ARG A 263 11.79 -8.90 -0.45
N VAL A 264 11.40 -7.84 0.25
CA VAL A 264 10.17 -7.10 -0.07
C VAL A 264 10.41 -6.31 -1.35
N ARG A 265 9.45 -6.41 -2.27
CA ARG A 265 9.52 -5.75 -3.59
C ARG A 265 8.72 -4.45 -3.63
N GLY A 266 7.62 -4.39 -2.90
CA GLY A 266 6.76 -3.21 -2.78
C GLY A 266 5.29 -3.59 -2.68
N LEU A 267 4.41 -2.61 -2.85
CA LEU A 267 2.97 -2.82 -2.78
C LEU A 267 2.38 -3.14 -4.15
N LEU A 268 1.45 -4.06 -4.15
CA LEU A 268 0.58 -4.36 -5.28
C LEU A 268 -0.74 -3.59 -5.20
N GLY A 269 -1.22 -3.29 -3.99
CA GLY A 269 -2.54 -2.70 -3.77
C GLY A 269 -2.78 -2.31 -2.31
N VAL A 270 -3.83 -1.54 -2.09
CA VAL A 270 -4.27 -1.09 -0.76
C VAL A 270 -5.75 -1.38 -0.62
N GLN A 271 -6.17 -1.89 0.52
CA GLN A 271 -7.57 -2.13 0.88
C GLN A 271 -7.93 -1.30 2.11
N HIS A 272 -9.01 -0.52 2.01
CA HIS A 272 -9.54 0.32 3.07
C HIS A 272 -10.98 0.72 2.77
N LEU A 273 -11.83 0.83 3.79
CA LEU A 273 -13.20 1.32 3.63
C LEU A 273 -13.48 2.62 4.38
N GLY A 274 -13.14 2.73 5.67
CA GLY A 274 -13.28 3.97 6.45
C GLY A 274 -14.70 4.47 6.73
N LYS A 275 -15.75 3.83 6.18
CA LYS A 275 -17.16 4.24 6.33
C LYS A 275 -17.78 3.85 7.69
N GLU A 276 -17.19 2.90 8.41
CA GLU A 276 -17.68 2.39 9.70
C GLU A 276 -16.63 2.62 10.81
N PRO A 277 -16.70 3.76 11.54
CA PRO A 277 -15.69 4.15 12.52
C PRO A 277 -15.35 3.06 13.54
N GLY A 278 -14.06 2.73 13.64
CA GLY A 278 -13.51 1.70 14.52
C GLY A 278 -13.86 0.25 14.16
N GLN A 279 -14.51 0.02 13.02
CA GLN A 279 -14.74 -1.30 12.43
C GLN A 279 -14.00 -1.46 11.11
N SER A 280 -13.91 -0.39 10.31
CA SER A 280 -13.33 -0.41 8.98
C SER A 280 -12.23 0.64 8.78
N ASP A 281 -11.70 1.19 9.88
CA ASP A 281 -10.67 2.25 9.89
C ASP A 281 -9.27 1.71 9.61
N GLY A 282 -9.09 0.39 9.56
CA GLY A 282 -7.82 -0.25 9.25
C GLY A 282 -7.49 -0.22 7.76
N VAL A 283 -6.28 -0.69 7.46
CA VAL A 283 -5.74 -0.76 6.10
C VAL A 283 -5.02 -2.09 5.93
N CYS A 284 -5.33 -2.79 4.84
CA CYS A 284 -4.58 -3.96 4.43
C CYS A 284 -3.74 -3.64 3.18
N PHE A 285 -2.43 -3.84 3.30
CA PHE A 285 -1.48 -3.66 2.21
C PHE A 285 -1.22 -4.98 1.51
N ASN A 286 -1.44 -5.05 0.21
CA ASN A 286 -1.00 -6.19 -0.57
C ASN A 286 0.49 -6.05 -0.86
N VAL A 287 1.32 -6.88 -0.23
CA VAL A 287 2.79 -6.80 -0.31
C VAL A 287 3.31 -7.94 -1.17
N ALA A 288 4.17 -7.60 -2.15
CA ALA A 288 4.92 -8.59 -2.90
C ALA A 288 6.30 -8.82 -2.27
N ALA A 289 6.69 -10.08 -2.10
CA ALA A 289 8.02 -10.46 -1.64
C ALA A 289 8.56 -11.68 -2.41
N THR A 290 9.87 -11.72 -2.59
CA THR A 290 10.58 -12.87 -3.18
C THR A 290 11.42 -13.54 -2.11
N LEU A 291 11.41 -14.86 -2.09
CA LEU A 291 12.33 -15.64 -1.27
C LEU A 291 13.61 -15.89 -2.08
N GLU A 292 14.71 -15.28 -1.64
CA GLU A 292 15.99 -15.32 -2.33
C GLU A 292 16.99 -16.16 -1.51
N GLU A 293 17.77 -16.99 -2.20
CA GLU A 293 18.88 -17.71 -1.59
C GLU A 293 20.02 -16.73 -1.22
N ALA A 294 20.80 -17.08 -0.20
CA ALA A 294 21.96 -16.28 0.17
C ALA A 294 22.91 -16.05 -1.04
N PRO A 295 23.54 -14.86 -1.13
CA PRO A 295 24.46 -14.55 -2.22
C PRO A 295 25.53 -15.64 -2.43
N GLY A 296 25.78 -16.00 -3.68
CA GLY A 296 26.80 -16.99 -4.05
C GLY A 296 26.35 -18.45 -3.99
N ARG A 297 25.07 -18.74 -3.74
CA ARG A 297 24.53 -20.10 -3.80
C ARG A 297 23.74 -20.37 -5.09
N PRO A 298 23.78 -21.61 -5.61
CA PRO A 298 22.99 -21.98 -6.76
C PRO A 298 21.49 -21.96 -6.43
N PRO A 299 20.63 -21.58 -7.38
CA PRO A 299 19.18 -21.59 -7.19
C PRO A 299 18.68 -23.03 -6.96
N LYS A 300 17.82 -23.22 -5.97
CA LYS A 300 17.23 -24.52 -5.66
C LYS A 300 16.05 -24.84 -6.59
N PRO A 301 15.78 -26.12 -6.88
CA PRO A 301 14.64 -26.52 -7.70
C PRO A 301 13.29 -26.41 -6.97
N SER A 302 13.30 -26.43 -5.64
CA SER A 302 12.10 -26.44 -4.80
C SER A 302 12.22 -25.48 -3.61
N PRO A 303 11.09 -24.96 -3.10
CA PRO A 303 11.10 -24.05 -1.96
C PRO A 303 11.51 -24.79 -0.67
N PRO A 304 11.99 -24.05 0.36
CA PRO A 304 12.37 -24.65 1.63
C PRO A 304 11.17 -25.25 2.37
N ALA A 305 11.44 -26.27 3.18
CA ALA A 305 10.44 -26.86 4.07
C ALA A 305 9.89 -25.83 5.05
N LEU A 306 8.58 -25.89 5.28
CA LEU A 306 7.87 -25.01 6.20
C LEU A 306 7.89 -25.61 7.61
N ARG A 307 7.94 -24.75 8.64
CA ARG A 307 7.96 -25.17 10.05
C ARG A 307 6.59 -25.35 10.68
N SER A 308 5.55 -24.74 10.09
CA SER A 308 4.18 -24.82 10.58
C SER A 308 3.30 -25.51 9.54
N PRO A 309 2.41 -26.43 9.96
CA PRO A 309 1.42 -27.04 9.07
C PRO A 309 0.32 -26.07 8.63
N ASP A 310 0.26 -24.86 9.23
CA ASP A 310 -0.72 -23.83 8.88
C ASP A 310 -0.46 -23.22 7.50
N PHE A 311 0.69 -23.49 6.89
CA PHE A 311 1.11 -22.94 5.62
C PHE A 311 1.52 -24.04 4.64
N ALA A 312 1.33 -23.77 3.35
CA ALA A 312 1.75 -24.67 2.27
C ALA A 312 2.35 -23.88 1.10
N TRP A 313 3.32 -24.48 0.43
CA TRP A 313 3.76 -23.99 -0.88
C TRP A 313 2.83 -24.52 -1.96
N TRP A 314 2.23 -23.61 -2.72
CA TRP A 314 1.41 -23.93 -3.88
C TRP A 314 2.21 -23.73 -5.17
N LYS A 315 2.38 -24.81 -5.94
CA LYS A 315 2.99 -24.74 -7.28
C LYS A 315 1.99 -24.10 -8.24
N VAL A 316 2.36 -22.98 -8.85
CA VAL A 316 1.50 -22.29 -9.81
C VAL A 316 1.55 -23.02 -11.15
N GLU A 317 0.56 -23.87 -11.39
CA GLU A 317 0.42 -24.64 -12.64
C GLU A 317 -0.22 -23.83 -13.77
N ASP A 318 -1.03 -22.81 -13.44
CA ASP A 318 -1.62 -21.90 -14.42
C ASP A 318 -0.54 -21.03 -15.08
N GLY A 319 -0.32 -21.26 -16.38
CA GLY A 319 0.71 -20.58 -17.16
C GLY A 319 0.47 -19.08 -17.34
N ALA A 320 -0.78 -18.63 -17.36
CA ALA A 320 -1.13 -17.21 -17.47
C ALA A 320 -0.87 -16.49 -16.13
N LEU A 321 -1.29 -17.09 -15.02
CA LEU A 321 -1.04 -16.55 -13.68
C LEU A 321 0.46 -16.49 -13.38
N ARG A 322 1.20 -17.57 -13.70
CA ARG A 322 2.66 -17.62 -13.56
C ARG A 322 3.36 -16.51 -14.35
N SER A 323 2.97 -16.32 -15.62
CA SER A 323 3.53 -15.26 -16.47
C SER A 323 3.27 -13.87 -15.89
N ARG A 324 2.06 -13.63 -15.37
CA ARG A 324 1.72 -12.36 -14.71
C ARG A 324 2.59 -12.12 -13.48
N ILE A 325 2.78 -13.10 -12.60
CA ILE A 325 3.65 -12.96 -11.41
C ILE A 325 5.08 -12.60 -11.84
N LEU A 326 5.66 -13.37 -12.76
CA LEU A 326 7.02 -13.15 -13.24
C LEU A 326 7.19 -11.78 -13.89
N GLN A 327 6.20 -11.31 -14.65
CA GLN A 327 6.22 -9.99 -15.26
C GLN A 327 6.27 -8.87 -14.20
N ARG A 328 5.43 -8.94 -13.15
CA ARG A 328 5.46 -7.94 -12.06
C ARG A 328 6.84 -7.92 -11.38
N LEU A 329 7.41 -9.09 -11.13
CA LEU A 329 8.71 -9.25 -10.47
C LEU A 329 9.90 -8.82 -11.33
N SER A 330 9.89 -9.07 -12.64
CA SER A 330 11.00 -8.70 -13.53
C SER A 330 11.05 -7.21 -13.86
N GLN A 331 9.89 -6.57 -13.94
CA GLN A 331 9.75 -5.13 -14.23
C GLN A 331 9.86 -4.25 -12.98
N ASP A 332 10.08 -4.85 -11.80
CA ASP A 332 10.09 -4.18 -10.48
C ASP A 332 8.89 -3.24 -10.27
N SER A 333 7.73 -3.72 -10.68
CA SER A 333 6.61 -2.84 -11.00
C SER A 333 5.69 -2.63 -9.79
N PHE A 334 6.18 -2.04 -8.71
CA PHE A 334 5.45 -1.95 -7.44
C PHE A 334 5.27 -0.49 -6.98
N VAL A 335 4.22 -0.22 -6.20
CA VAL A 335 4.13 1.06 -5.49
C VAL A 335 5.15 1.04 -4.34
N PRO A 336 6.07 2.01 -4.24
CA PRO A 336 7.07 2.05 -3.19
C PRO A 336 6.46 2.36 -1.81
N VAL A 337 7.09 1.79 -0.77
CA VAL A 337 6.87 2.17 0.63
C VAL A 337 8.09 2.93 1.13
N CYS A 338 7.90 4.11 1.70
CA CYS A 338 8.99 5.01 2.11
C CYS A 338 8.98 5.29 3.63
N SER A 339 10.21 5.26 4.18
CA SER A 339 10.63 5.61 5.55
C SER A 339 10.60 7.09 5.90
#